data_AF-A0A963XCR1-F1
#
_entry.id   AF-A0A963XCR1-F1
#
_cell.length_a   1.000
_cell.length_b   1.000
_cell.length_c   1.000
_cell.angle_alpha   90.00
_cell.angle_beta   90.00
_cell.angle_gamma   90.00
#
_symmetry.space_group_name_H-M   'P 1'
#
loop_
_entity.id
_entity.type
_entity.pdbx_description
1 polymer ?
#
loop_
_entity_poly.entity_id
_entity_poly.type
_entity_poly.pdbx_seq_one_letter_code
_entity_poly.pdbx_strand_id
1 'polypeptide(L)' 'MAHKKSGGSSKNGRDTRGKRLGIKKFGGQSVIAGNIIVR' A
#
# COMPACT_ATOMS: atom_id res chain seq x y z
N MET A 1 -43.93 6.67 -6.95
CA MET A 1 -42.74 7.53 -7.12
C MET A 1 -42.37 8.10 -5.77
N ALA A 2 -41.39 7.47 -5.12
CA ALA A 2 -40.93 7.80 -3.78
C ALA A 2 -39.83 8.86 -3.82
N HIS A 3 -39.81 9.71 -2.80
CA HIS A 3 -38.98 10.90 -2.67
C HIS A 3 -37.46 10.63 -2.76
N LYS A 4 -36.76 11.69 -3.24
CA LYS A 4 -35.30 11.88 -3.39
C LYS A 4 -34.59 10.93 -4.36
N LYS A 5 -34.18 11.46 -5.51
CA LYS A 5 -32.92 11.04 -6.16
C LYS A 5 -31.76 11.52 -5.27
N SER A 6 -31.41 10.75 -4.25
CA SER A 6 -30.11 10.94 -3.58
C SER A 6 -29.04 10.30 -4.46
N GLY A 7 -28.53 11.09 -5.41
CA GLY A 7 -27.24 10.80 -6.04
C GLY A 7 -26.16 10.87 -4.97
N GLY A 8 -25.64 9.72 -4.58
CA GLY A 8 -24.46 9.60 -3.74
C GLY A 8 -23.50 8.66 -4.44
N SER A 9 -22.52 9.21 -5.16
CA SER A 9 -21.36 8.40 -5.54
C SER A 9 -20.60 8.09 -4.26
N SER A 10 -20.53 6.81 -3.88
CA SER A 10 -19.62 6.39 -2.82
C SER A 10 -18.21 6.72 -3.25
N LYS A 11 -17.63 7.77 -2.65
CA LYS A 11 -16.18 8.02 -2.70
C LYS A 11 -15.48 7.02 -1.78
N ASN A 12 -15.57 5.73 -2.11
CA ASN A 12 -14.78 4.68 -1.45
C ASN A 12 -13.33 4.77 -1.95
N GLY A 13 -12.65 5.85 -1.55
CA GLY A 13 -11.25 6.12 -1.89
C GLY A 13 -10.41 6.24 -0.63
N ARG A 14 -10.41 5.20 0.23
CA ARG A 14 -9.43 5.13 1.31
C ARG A 14 -8.21 4.38 0.80
N ASP A 15 -7.23 5.15 0.34
CA ASP A 15 -5.89 4.63 0.13
C ASP A 15 -5.06 4.87 1.40
N THR A 16 -4.45 3.81 1.91
CA THR A 16 -3.55 3.90 3.06
C THR A 16 -2.13 3.95 2.55
N ARG A 17 -1.27 4.75 3.18
CA ARG A 17 0.14 4.84 2.78
C ARG A 17 0.76 3.45 2.74
N GLY A 18 1.27 3.07 1.58
CA GLY A 18 1.96 1.79 1.41
C GLY A 18 3.12 1.64 2.40
N LYS A 19 3.17 0.49 3.07
CA LYS A 19 4.21 0.16 4.07
C LYS A 19 5.59 -0.14 3.46
N ARG A 20 5.70 -0.14 2.12
CA ARG A 20 6.93 -0.44 1.34
C ARG A 20 7.56 -1.77 1.76
N LEU A 21 6.72 -2.79 1.95
CA LEU A 21 7.16 -4.16 2.24
C LEU A 21 7.89 -4.75 1.02
N GLY A 22 8.67 -5.78 1.25
CA GLY A 22 9.35 -6.55 0.22
C GLY A 22 10.87 -6.59 0.36
N ILE A 23 11.50 -7.21 -0.63
CA ILE A 23 12.93 -7.49 -0.65
C ILE A 23 13.72 -6.17 -0.78
N LYS A 24 14.76 -6.05 0.04
CA LYS A 24 15.66 -4.89 0.12
C LYS A 24 17.06 -5.23 -0.39
N LYS A 25 17.47 -6.50 -0.28
CA LYS A 25 18.72 -7.03 -0.84
C LYS A 25 18.45 -8.38 -1.50
N PHE A 26 18.83 -8.51 -2.76
CA PHE A 26 18.69 -9.74 -3.54
C PHE A 26 19.99 -10.56 -3.50
N GLY A 27 19.92 -11.83 -3.92
CA GLY A 27 21.09 -12.70 -4.01
C GLY A 27 22.19 -12.09 -4.88
N GLY A 28 23.44 -12.21 -4.44
CA GLY A 28 24.61 -11.65 -5.14
C GLY A 28 24.91 -10.18 -4.83
N GLN A 29 24.10 -9.50 -4.02
CA GLN A 29 24.41 -8.13 -3.57
C GLN A 29 25.25 -8.13 -2.30
N SER A 30 26.24 -7.24 -2.22
CA SER A 30 27.02 -7.03 -1.00
C SER A 30 26.14 -6.47 0.12
N VAL A 31 26.29 -7.04 1.32
CA VAL A 31 25.62 -6.61 2.55
C VAL A 31 26.64 -6.37 3.65
N ILE A 32 26.38 -5.35 4.47
CA ILE A 32 27.10 -5.11 5.72
C ILE A 32 26.23 -5.57 6.91
N ALA A 33 26.83 -5.76 8.06
CA ALA A 33 26.10 -6.08 9.28
C ALA A 33 25.05 -4.99 9.59
N GLY A 34 23.83 -5.41 9.95
CA GLY A 34 22.71 -4.51 10.22
C GLY A 34 21.84 -4.17 9.00
N ASN A 35 22.19 -4.62 7.79
CA ASN A 35 21.31 -4.47 6.63
C ASN A 35 20.07 -5.36 6.73
N ILE A 36 18.91 -4.80 6.37
CA ILE A 36 17.66 -5.54 6.23
C ILE A 36 17.62 -6.20 4.84
N ILE A 37 17.34 -7.50 4.79
CA ILE A 37 17.23 -8.27 3.53
C ILE A 37 15.79 -8.23 2.98
N VAL A 38 14.79 -8.34 3.85
CA VAL A 38 13.35 -8.24 3.53
C VAL A 38 12.64 -7.48 4.66
N ARG A 39 11.65 -6.65 4.30
CA ARG A 39 10.80 -5.92 5.25
C ARG A 39 9.35 -6.34 5.12
#